data_AF-A0A512HBK7-F1
#
_entry.id   AF-A0A512HBK7-F1
#
_cell.length_a   1.000
_cell.length_b   1.000
_cell.length_c   1.000
_cell.angle_alpha   90.00
_cell.angle_beta   90.00
_cell.angle_gamma   90.00
#
_symmetry.space_group_name_H-M   'P 1'
#
loop_
_entity.id
_entity.type
_entity.pdbx_description
1 polymer ?
#
loop_
_entity_poly.entity_id
_entity_poly.type
_entity_poly.pdbx_seq_one_letter_code
_entity_poly.pdbx_strand_id
1 'polypeptide(L)'
;MNEQEWREAARQHFGFDQWPRPLARAAEDAVPQVRGFALLPPDEARDEAGAWIFERRAAYDPSGYTDFFRQPDHPHRRAEVSVHECASHDEARLALLDRLSHCTAVTVPRLTEVALGDVAFKGHGDFVSFVSFVRHNLMITIRSIGDEPVSVLPLATLVDRQIQDQARPPTG
;
A
#
# COMPACT_ATOMS: atom_id res chain seq x y z
N MET A 1 -30.02 0.53 -1.60
CA MET A 1 -28.82 1.37 -1.65
C MET A 1 -28.05 0.99 -2.89
N ASN A 2 -27.88 1.93 -3.82
CA ASN A 2 -27.12 1.71 -5.06
C ASN A 2 -25.61 1.94 -4.81
N GLU A 3 -24.77 1.57 -5.77
CA GLU A 3 -23.30 1.66 -5.65
C GLU A 3 -22.80 3.09 -5.39
N GLN A 4 -23.48 4.08 -5.98
CA GLN A 4 -23.14 5.49 -5.84
C GLN A 4 -23.44 6.04 -4.44
N GLU A 5 -24.59 5.68 -3.86
CA GLU A 5 -24.96 6.01 -2.48
C GLU A 5 -23.98 5.39 -1.48
N TRP A 6 -23.56 4.15 -1.73
CA TRP A 6 -22.60 3.46 -0.87
C TRP A 6 -21.20 4.09 -0.94
N ARG A 7 -20.73 4.45 -2.14
CA ARG A 7 -19.44 5.13 -2.30
C ARG A 7 -19.46 6.50 -1.63
N GLU A 8 -20.55 7.26 -1.73
CA GLU A 8 -20.69 8.56 -1.05
C GLU A 8 -20.67 8.41 0.48
N ALA A 9 -21.36 7.40 1.02
CA ALA A 9 -21.30 7.09 2.45
C ALA A 9 -19.87 6.74 2.91
N ALA A 10 -19.12 5.97 2.11
CA ALA A 10 -17.72 5.67 2.39
C ALA A 10 -16.82 6.91 2.36
N ARG A 11 -17.03 7.82 1.37
CA ARG A 11 -16.27 9.09 1.29
C ARG A 11 -16.40 9.90 2.56
N GLN A 12 -17.64 10.02 3.06
CA GLN A 12 -17.93 10.74 4.30
C GLN A 12 -17.34 10.02 5.51
N HIS A 13 -17.52 8.70 5.62
CA HIS A 13 -17.04 7.90 6.74
C HIS A 13 -15.52 7.96 6.90
N PHE A 14 -14.76 7.87 5.80
CA PHE A 14 -13.30 7.89 5.83
C PHE A 14 -12.69 9.28 5.67
N GLY A 15 -13.51 10.34 5.59
CA GLY A 15 -13.05 11.72 5.40
C GLY A 15 -12.24 11.90 4.12
N PHE A 16 -12.65 11.25 3.02
CA PHE A 16 -11.89 11.16 1.77
C PHE A 16 -11.44 12.52 1.23
N ASP A 17 -12.29 13.54 1.34
CA ASP A 17 -12.02 14.89 0.86
C ASP A 17 -10.91 15.60 1.65
N GLN A 18 -10.61 15.13 2.85
CA GLN A 18 -9.53 15.62 3.72
C GLN A 18 -8.21 14.86 3.53
N TRP A 19 -8.19 13.84 2.68
CA TRP A 19 -6.95 13.12 2.42
C TRP A 19 -5.96 14.03 1.67
N PRO A 20 -4.65 13.93 1.98
CA PRO A 20 -3.64 14.70 1.29
C PRO A 20 -3.76 14.57 -0.23
N ARG A 21 -3.62 15.70 -0.91
CA ARG A 21 -3.39 15.76 -2.35
C ARG A 21 -1.93 16.19 -2.56
N PRO A 22 -1.26 15.72 -3.62
CA PRO A 22 0.03 16.26 -3.98
C PRO A 22 -0.10 17.78 -4.09
N LEU A 23 0.85 18.52 -3.52
CA LEU A 23 0.94 19.97 -3.73
C LEU A 23 1.11 20.18 -5.23
N ALA A 24 0.04 20.63 -5.88
CA ALA A 24 -0.07 20.78 -7.32
C ALA A 24 1.17 21.51 -7.87
N ARG A 25 2.12 20.74 -8.41
CA ARG A 25 3.07 21.27 -9.38
C ARG A 25 2.32 21.27 -10.70
N ALA A 26 1.52 22.32 -10.87
CA ALA A 26 0.93 22.82 -12.12
C ALA A 26 0.66 21.75 -13.20
N ALA A 27 -0.57 21.24 -13.27
CA ALA A 27 -1.19 20.64 -14.47
C ALA A 27 -0.47 19.46 -15.17
N GLU A 28 0.69 19.01 -14.69
CA GLU A 28 1.41 17.81 -15.14
C GLU A 28 0.94 16.53 -14.42
N ASP A 29 0.01 16.67 -13.47
CA ASP A 29 -0.53 15.62 -12.58
C ASP A 29 -1.47 14.58 -13.25
N ALA A 30 -1.54 14.54 -14.58
CA ALA A 30 -2.24 13.49 -15.33
C ALA A 30 -1.31 12.31 -15.71
N VAL A 31 -0.01 12.42 -15.41
CA VAL A 31 0.99 11.40 -15.75
C VAL A 31 1.31 10.57 -14.50
N PRO A 32 1.24 9.23 -14.56
CA PRO A 32 1.65 8.38 -13.45
C PRO A 32 3.14 8.62 -13.15
N GLN A 33 3.45 8.94 -11.89
CA GLN A 33 4.83 9.18 -11.45
C GLN A 33 5.65 7.89 -11.39
N VAL A 34 4.97 6.75 -11.25
CA VAL A 34 5.59 5.42 -11.26
C VAL A 34 4.89 4.56 -12.33
N ARG A 35 5.68 3.87 -13.15
CA ARG A 35 5.20 2.89 -14.15
C ARG A 35 6.06 1.64 -14.09
N GLY A 36 5.42 0.47 -14.10
CA GLY A 36 6.12 -0.81 -14.04
C GLY A 36 6.90 -0.97 -12.74
N PHE A 37 6.32 -0.48 -11.63
CA PHE A 37 6.89 -0.60 -10.30
C PHE A 37 7.12 -2.07 -9.99
N ALA A 38 8.37 -2.48 -9.89
CA ALA A 38 8.71 -3.78 -9.37
C ALA A 38 9.30 -3.58 -7.97
N LEU A 39 8.68 -4.22 -6.98
CA LEU A 39 9.37 -4.48 -5.72
C LEU A 39 10.63 -5.26 -6.05
N LEU A 40 11.78 -4.68 -5.72
CA LEU A 40 13.03 -5.40 -5.84
C LEU A 40 12.99 -6.53 -4.81
N PRO A 41 13.21 -7.79 -5.22
CA PRO A 41 13.28 -8.88 -4.26
C PRO A 41 14.35 -8.51 -3.22
N PRO A 42 14.10 -8.75 -1.92
CA PRO A 42 15.03 -8.45 -0.85
C PRO A 42 16.22 -9.43 -0.84
N ASP A 43 16.85 -9.65 -1.98
CA ASP A 43 18.17 -10.30 -2.06
C ASP A 43 19.29 -9.27 -1.83
N GLU A 44 19.02 -7.98 -2.06
CA GLU A 44 19.91 -6.85 -1.72
C GLU A 44 19.33 -5.91 -0.63
N ALA A 45 18.06 -6.09 -0.25
CA ALA A 45 17.42 -5.37 0.85
C ALA A 45 17.45 -6.19 2.15
N ARG A 46 18.66 -6.52 2.64
CA ARG A 46 18.82 -6.70 4.08
C ARG A 46 18.70 -5.29 4.67
N ASP A 47 17.52 -4.91 5.14
CA ASP A 47 17.49 -3.90 6.20
C ASP A 47 18.28 -4.46 7.41
N GLU A 48 18.59 -3.61 8.39
CA GLU A 48 19.28 -4.04 9.62
C GLU A 48 18.56 -5.20 10.35
N ALA A 49 17.34 -5.58 9.93
CA ALA A 49 16.55 -6.69 10.46
C ALA A 49 16.54 -7.97 9.59
N GLY A 50 17.09 -7.98 8.37
CA GLY A 50 17.23 -9.19 7.55
C GLY A 50 15.93 -9.98 7.29
N ALA A 51 14.77 -9.32 7.29
CA ALA A 51 13.53 -9.94 7.79
C ALA A 51 12.64 -10.69 6.77
N TRP A 52 12.81 -10.52 5.45
CA TRP A 52 11.87 -11.05 4.45
C TRP A 52 12.57 -11.65 3.23
N ILE A 53 12.09 -12.81 2.78
CA ILE A 53 12.53 -13.53 1.58
C ILE A 53 11.37 -13.54 0.60
N PHE A 54 11.60 -13.09 -0.63
CA PHE A 54 10.62 -13.21 -1.71
C PHE A 54 10.41 -14.67 -2.08
N GLU A 55 9.15 -15.10 -2.13
CA GLU A 55 8.78 -16.47 -2.52
C GLU A 55 8.33 -16.52 -3.97
N ARG A 56 7.42 -15.63 -4.37
CA ARG A 56 6.81 -15.62 -5.70
C ARG A 56 6.05 -14.33 -5.95
N ARG A 57 5.79 -14.06 -7.23
CA ARG A 57 4.87 -13.04 -7.74
C ARG A 57 3.68 -13.71 -8.41
N ALA A 58 2.48 -13.21 -8.18
CA ALA A 58 1.27 -13.58 -8.91
C ALA A 58 0.66 -12.35 -9.59
N ALA A 59 0.17 -12.50 -10.81
CA ALA A 59 -0.66 -11.47 -11.43
C ALA A 59 -1.98 -11.36 -10.64
N TYR A 60 -2.37 -10.13 -10.31
CA TYR A 60 -3.64 -9.85 -9.62
C TYR A 60 -4.65 -9.22 -10.58
N ASP A 61 -4.18 -8.41 -11.53
CA ASP A 61 -4.96 -7.77 -12.62
C ASP A 61 -4.00 -7.21 -13.69
N PRO A 62 -4.46 -6.69 -14.85
CA PRO A 62 -3.58 -6.11 -15.86
C PRO A 62 -2.70 -4.95 -15.36
N SER A 63 -3.13 -4.26 -14.30
CA SER A 63 -2.45 -3.12 -13.71
C SER A 63 -1.85 -3.41 -12.33
N GLY A 64 -1.72 -4.68 -11.93
CA GLY A 64 -1.21 -5.01 -10.60
C GLY A 64 -0.72 -6.44 -10.41
N TYR A 65 0.00 -6.63 -9.31
CA TYR A 65 0.52 -7.92 -8.91
C TYR A 65 0.50 -8.07 -7.40
N THR A 66 0.69 -9.31 -6.95
CA THR A 66 0.88 -9.63 -5.54
C THR A 66 2.17 -10.40 -5.38
N ASP A 67 3.06 -9.86 -4.54
CA ASP A 67 4.27 -10.51 -4.10
C ASP A 67 4.07 -11.19 -2.76
N PHE A 68 4.63 -12.38 -2.63
CA PHE A 68 4.57 -13.19 -1.41
C PHE A 68 5.95 -13.25 -0.79
N PHE A 69 6.00 -13.04 0.52
CA PHE A 69 7.22 -13.02 1.31
C PHE A 69 7.10 -13.95 2.53
N ARG A 70 8.22 -14.51 2.96
CA ARG A 70 8.35 -15.26 4.22
C ARG A 70 9.50 -14.72 5.06
N GLN A 71 9.45 -14.89 6.37
CA GLN A 71 10.64 -14.61 7.20
C GLN A 71 11.66 -15.77 7.11
N PRO A 72 12.98 -15.49 7.09
CA PRO A 72 14.01 -16.53 6.98
C PRO A 72 13.91 -17.61 8.07
N ASP A 73 13.80 -17.16 9.33
CA ASP A 73 13.86 -18.02 10.52
C ASP A 73 12.48 -18.45 11.03
N HIS A 74 11.40 -17.94 10.41
CA HIS A 74 10.03 -18.21 10.79
C HIS A 74 9.18 -18.48 9.53
N PRO A 75 9.24 -19.69 8.96
CA PRO A 75 8.57 -20.00 7.69
C PRO A 75 7.03 -19.91 7.78
N HIS A 76 6.46 -20.03 8.98
CA HIS A 76 5.03 -19.84 9.23
C HIS A 76 4.61 -18.36 9.27
N ARG A 77 5.56 -17.42 9.28
CA ARG A 77 5.30 -15.98 9.19
C ARG A 77 5.48 -15.54 7.75
N ARG A 78 4.35 -15.21 7.13
CA ARG A 78 4.27 -14.87 5.71
C ARG A 78 3.47 -13.60 5.51
N ALA A 79 3.84 -12.82 4.51
CA ALA A 79 3.14 -11.62 4.12
C ALA A 79 2.88 -11.60 2.60
N GLU A 80 1.78 -10.97 2.20
CA GLU A 80 1.55 -10.58 0.82
C GLU A 80 1.63 -9.06 0.68
N VAL A 81 2.18 -8.59 -0.44
CA VAL A 81 2.17 -7.19 -0.86
C VAL A 81 1.49 -7.11 -2.22
N SER A 82 0.29 -6.57 -2.26
CA SER A 82 -0.44 -6.27 -3.49
C SER A 82 -0.14 -4.84 -3.92
N VAL A 83 0.27 -4.69 -5.17
CA VAL A 83 0.55 -3.42 -5.83
C VAL A 83 -0.46 -3.22 -6.94
N HIS A 84 -1.09 -2.04 -6.95
CA HIS A 84 -1.99 -1.63 -8.01
C HIS A 84 -1.55 -0.28 -8.57
N GLU A 85 -1.13 -0.26 -9.84
CA GLU A 85 -0.75 0.94 -10.56
C GLU A 85 -1.98 1.60 -11.17
N CYS A 86 -2.25 2.84 -10.76
CA CYS A 86 -3.33 3.65 -11.29
C CYS A 86 -2.80 4.66 -12.31
N ALA A 87 -3.68 5.25 -13.12
CA ALA A 87 -3.27 6.28 -14.08
C ALA A 87 -2.90 7.60 -13.38
N SER A 88 -3.43 7.84 -12.18
CA SER A 88 -3.17 9.04 -11.40
C SER A 88 -3.21 8.78 -9.89
N HIS A 89 -2.73 9.75 -9.11
CA HIS A 89 -2.85 9.72 -7.65
C HIS A 89 -4.32 9.76 -7.17
N ASP A 90 -5.18 10.50 -7.87
CA ASP A 90 -6.60 10.55 -7.51
C ASP A 90 -7.30 9.22 -7.79
N GLU A 91 -6.94 8.50 -8.85
CA GLU A 91 -7.39 7.12 -9.07
C GLU A 91 -6.88 6.18 -7.98
N ALA A 92 -5.62 6.30 -7.54
CA ALA A 92 -5.08 5.48 -6.45
C ALA A 92 -5.83 5.72 -5.14
N ARG A 93 -6.18 6.98 -4.84
CA ARG A 93 -7.05 7.33 -3.70
C ARG A 93 -8.43 6.71 -3.82
N LEU A 94 -9.06 6.80 -5.00
CA LEU A 94 -10.36 6.18 -5.23
C LEU A 94 -10.29 4.65 -5.09
N ALA A 95 -9.25 4.00 -5.59
CA ALA A 95 -9.03 2.56 -5.43
C ALA A 95 -8.86 2.18 -3.95
N LEU A 96 -8.14 2.99 -3.16
CA LEU A 96 -8.04 2.79 -1.71
C LEU A 96 -9.40 2.97 -1.03
N LEU A 97 -10.17 3.99 -1.39
CA LEU A 97 -11.51 4.20 -0.84
C LEU A 97 -12.43 3.01 -1.14
N ASP A 98 -12.45 2.56 -2.39
CA ASP A 98 -13.22 1.39 -2.81
C ASP A 98 -12.78 0.14 -2.05
N ARG A 99 -11.48 -0.02 -1.79
CA ARG A 99 -10.98 -1.14 -0.98
C ARG A 99 -11.49 -1.06 0.46
N LEU A 100 -11.42 0.12 1.07
CA LEU A 100 -11.83 0.35 2.45
C LEU A 100 -13.34 0.19 2.64
N SER A 101 -14.14 0.58 1.66
CA SER A 101 -15.59 0.48 1.74
C SER A 101 -16.06 -0.98 1.73
N HIS A 102 -15.33 -1.89 1.06
CA HIS A 102 -15.57 -3.34 1.13
C HIS A 102 -15.09 -3.98 2.45
N CYS A 103 -14.46 -3.23 3.36
CA CYS A 103 -14.05 -3.75 4.65
C CYS A 103 -15.27 -3.95 5.56
N THR A 104 -15.36 -5.11 6.21
CA THR A 104 -16.42 -5.40 7.19
C THR A 104 -16.11 -4.86 8.59
N ALA A 105 -14.92 -4.28 8.79
CA ALA A 105 -14.54 -3.67 10.05
C ALA A 105 -15.40 -2.44 10.34
N VAL A 106 -15.82 -2.29 11.60
CA VAL A 106 -16.70 -1.18 12.04
C VAL A 106 -16.02 0.17 11.85
N THR A 107 -14.71 0.23 12.04
CA THR A 107 -13.88 1.38 11.68
C THR A 107 -12.58 0.87 11.05
N VAL A 108 -11.85 1.71 10.32
CA VAL A 108 -10.50 1.39 9.87
C VAL A 108 -9.63 2.59 10.22
N PRO A 109 -8.73 2.48 11.21
CA PRO A 109 -7.98 3.64 11.69
C PRO A 109 -6.99 4.13 10.63
N ARG A 110 -6.90 5.45 10.48
CA ARG A 110 -5.80 6.09 9.74
C ARG A 110 -4.49 5.82 10.48
N LEU A 111 -3.45 5.49 9.72
CA LEU A 111 -2.09 5.33 10.23
C LEU A 111 -1.39 6.69 10.12
N THR A 112 -1.25 7.37 11.26
CA THR A 112 -0.60 8.70 11.34
C THR A 112 0.66 8.70 12.22
N GLU A 113 0.92 7.61 12.96
CA GLU A 113 2.07 7.55 13.88
C GLU A 113 3.40 7.32 13.15
N VAL A 114 3.34 6.84 11.91
CA VAL A 114 4.48 6.61 11.03
C VAL A 114 4.22 7.33 9.71
N ALA A 115 5.22 8.03 9.19
CA ALA A 115 5.17 8.61 7.86
C ALA A 115 5.18 7.50 6.81
N LEU A 116 3.99 7.04 6.42
CA LEU A 116 3.78 5.97 5.45
C LEU A 116 2.71 6.41 4.44
N GLY A 117 3.02 6.29 3.15
CA GLY A 117 2.15 6.76 2.09
C GLY A 117 1.86 8.26 2.14
N ASP A 118 1.11 8.74 1.15
CA ASP A 118 0.40 10.03 1.16
C ASP A 118 -0.86 9.91 2.04
N VAL A 119 -1.47 8.72 2.04
CA VAL A 119 -2.52 8.32 2.97
C VAL A 119 -2.37 6.84 3.30
N ALA A 120 -2.47 6.49 4.57
CA ALA A 120 -2.36 5.11 5.04
C ALA A 120 -3.43 4.76 6.09
N PHE A 121 -3.81 3.49 6.10
CA PHE A 121 -4.75 2.87 7.03
C PHE A 121 -4.17 1.55 7.52
N LYS A 122 -4.49 1.17 8.76
CA LYS A 122 -4.05 -0.08 9.38
C LYS A 122 -5.21 -0.90 9.93
N GLY A 123 -4.97 -2.17 10.18
CA GLY A 123 -5.87 -3.03 10.96
C GLY A 123 -6.03 -2.54 12.40
N HIS A 124 -7.01 -3.09 13.12
CA HIS A 124 -7.23 -2.78 14.53
C HIS A 124 -6.19 -3.41 15.46
N GLY A 125 -6.00 -2.76 16.62
CA GLY A 125 -5.13 -3.21 17.69
C GLY A 125 -3.69 -2.71 17.55
N ASP A 126 -2.88 -3.02 18.56
CA ASP A 126 -1.46 -2.65 18.59
C ASP A 126 -0.63 -3.47 17.58
N PHE A 127 -1.14 -4.65 17.22
CA PHE A 127 -0.52 -5.54 16.28
C PHE A 127 -0.98 -5.27 14.85
N VAL A 128 -0.09 -4.71 14.03
CA VAL A 128 -0.41 -4.29 12.66
C VAL A 128 -0.24 -5.48 11.69
N SER A 129 -1.28 -6.29 11.53
CA SER A 129 -1.32 -7.42 10.57
C SER A 129 -1.75 -7.02 9.16
N PHE A 130 -2.22 -5.78 8.98
CA PHE A 130 -2.76 -5.24 7.74
C PHE A 130 -2.41 -3.76 7.62
N VAL A 131 -1.94 -3.35 6.44
CA VAL A 131 -1.78 -1.94 6.06
C VAL A 131 -2.22 -1.76 4.62
N SER A 132 -2.99 -0.71 4.34
CA SER A 132 -3.21 -0.23 2.98
C SER A 132 -2.85 1.24 2.89
N PHE A 133 -2.13 1.63 1.85
CA PHE A 133 -1.74 3.01 1.65
C PHE A 133 -1.68 3.39 0.17
N VAL A 134 -1.71 4.68 -0.09
CA VAL A 134 -1.45 5.27 -1.41
C VAL A 134 -0.13 6.01 -1.35
N ARG A 135 0.68 5.86 -2.39
CA ARG A 135 1.87 6.68 -2.64
C ARG A 135 1.92 6.99 -4.13
N HIS A 136 1.92 8.27 -4.49
CA HIS A 136 1.83 8.68 -5.90
C HIS A 136 0.61 8.02 -6.59
N ASN A 137 0.78 7.42 -7.76
CA ASN A 137 -0.26 6.69 -8.47
C ASN A 137 -0.36 5.20 -8.06
N LEU A 138 0.23 4.79 -6.94
CA LEU A 138 0.20 3.40 -6.46
C LEU A 138 -0.76 3.25 -5.28
N MET A 139 -1.60 2.22 -5.33
CA MET A 139 -2.32 1.69 -4.19
C MET A 139 -1.64 0.39 -3.74
N ILE A 140 -1.22 0.34 -2.48
CA ILE A 140 -0.50 -0.77 -1.90
C ILE A 140 -1.34 -1.38 -0.78
N THR A 141 -1.40 -2.70 -0.71
CA THR A 141 -1.99 -3.45 0.40
C THR A 141 -1.02 -4.51 0.88
N ILE A 142 -0.80 -4.59 2.19
CA ILE A 142 0.13 -5.52 2.82
C ILE A 142 -0.59 -6.26 3.92
N ARG A 143 -0.48 -7.58 3.94
CA ARG A 143 -1.21 -8.44 4.87
C ARG A 143 -0.34 -9.58 5.38
N SER A 144 -0.45 -9.88 6.66
CA SER A 144 0.02 -11.13 7.26
C SER A 144 -0.90 -12.26 6.80
N ILE A 145 -0.34 -13.29 6.18
CA ILE A 145 -1.08 -14.44 5.60
C ILE A 145 -0.58 -15.79 6.11
N GLY A 146 0.44 -15.79 6.97
CA GLY A 146 0.98 -17.00 7.58
C GLY A 146 0.12 -17.53 8.74
N ASP A 147 0.42 -18.76 9.17
CA ASP A 147 -0.21 -19.37 10.34
C ASP A 147 0.21 -18.68 11.64
N GLU A 148 1.41 -18.09 11.64
CA GLU A 148 1.89 -17.23 12.71
C GLU A 148 1.67 -15.75 12.36
N PRO A 149 1.04 -14.97 13.25
CA PRO A 149 0.84 -13.55 13.03
C PRO A 149 2.20 -12.84 12.99
N VAL A 150 2.39 -11.98 11.98
CA VAL A 150 3.57 -11.09 11.86
C VAL A 150 3.15 -9.65 11.60
N SER A 151 3.83 -8.70 12.25
CA SER A 151 3.58 -7.27 12.00
C SER A 151 4.12 -6.92 10.62
N VAL A 152 3.27 -6.33 9.79
CA VAL A 152 3.63 -5.94 8.42
C VAL A 152 4.11 -4.49 8.32
N LEU A 153 4.11 -3.74 9.42
CA LEU A 153 4.51 -2.34 9.42
C LEU A 153 5.98 -2.14 8.97
N PRO A 154 6.98 -2.95 9.39
CA PRO A 154 8.34 -2.83 8.87
C PRO A 154 8.41 -3.06 7.36
N LEU A 155 7.68 -4.06 6.85
CA LEU A 155 7.60 -4.34 5.41
C LEU A 155 6.93 -3.17 4.67
N ALA A 156 5.87 -2.58 5.23
CA ALA A 156 5.22 -1.41 4.64
C ALA A 156 6.16 -0.21 4.52
N THR A 157 6.94 0.07 5.55
CA THR A 157 7.95 1.14 5.50
C THR A 157 9.04 0.85 4.46
N LEU A 158 9.47 -0.41 4.33
CA LEU A 158 10.43 -0.79 3.29
C LEU A 158 9.87 -0.55 1.88
N VAL A 159 8.63 -0.98 1.63
CA VAL A 159 7.95 -0.78 0.34
C VAL A 159 7.82 0.70 0.01
N ASP A 160 7.37 1.52 0.98
CA ASP A 160 7.20 2.96 0.78
C ASP A 160 8.51 3.67 0.43
N ARG A 161 9.63 3.27 1.08
CA ARG A 161 10.96 3.78 0.74
C ARG A 161 11.38 3.41 -0.69
N GLN A 162 11.18 2.16 -1.10
CA GLN A 162 11.50 1.74 -2.47
C GLN A 162 10.71 2.53 -3.51
N ILE A 163 9.43 2.82 -3.24
CA ILE A 163 8.61 3.66 -4.13
C ILE A 163 9.23 5.06 -4.24
N GLN A 164 9.61 5.67 -3.12
CA GLN A 164 10.21 7.01 -3.10
C GLN A 164 11.56 7.06 -3.84
N ASP A 165 12.38 6.02 -3.72
CA ASP A 165 13.67 5.93 -4.40
C ASP A 165 13.50 5.77 -5.91
N GLN A 166 12.51 4.99 -6.37
CA GLN A 166 12.22 4.82 -7.79
C GLN A 166 11.53 6.04 -8.42
N ALA A 167 10.79 6.82 -7.63
CA ALA A 167 10.13 8.05 -8.11
C ALA A 167 11.09 9.25 -8.21
N ARG A 168 12.33 9.14 -7.73
CA ARG A 168 13.31 10.24 -7.81
C ARG A 168 13.85 10.36 -9.24
N PRO A 169 13.81 11.54 -9.87
CA PRO A 169 14.48 11.74 -11.15
C PRO A 169 16.00 11.52 -10.98
N PRO A 170 16.71 11.01 -12.00
CA PRO A 170 18.15 10.84 -11.94
C PRO A 170 18.80 12.20 -11.67
N THR A 171 19.49 12.33 -10.52
CA THR A 171 20.39 13.47 -10.29
C THR A 171 21.58 13.30 -11.21
N GLY A 172 21.61 14.11 -12.28
CA GLY A 172 22.77 14.26 -13.16
C GLY A 172 23.92 15.00 -12.49
#